data_AF-A0A958KH66-F1
#
_entry.id   AF-A0A958KH66-F1
#
_cell.length_a   1.000
_cell.length_b   1.000
_cell.length_c   1.000
_cell.angle_alpha   90.00
_cell.angle_beta   90.00
_cell.angle_gamma   90.00
#
_symmetry.space_group_name_H-M   'P 1'
#
loop_
_entity.id
_entity.type
_entity.pdbx_description
1 polymer ?
#
loop_
_entity_poly.entity_id
_entity_poly.type
_entity_poly.pdbx_seq_one_letter_code
_entity_poly.pdbx_strand_id
1 'polypeptide(L)'
;MDNTTVNSANDQPTPERARIAGIPARVLAMLIDYLVVAAATLLVGKLSAYSDAAYLITFFVMALYFSSGNSSVLEGQTLGKRTFGLRVVSCKDDRLYPNFSEGFWRFFLAYGAIILGAETPTMIYRSSALVASPKLLELHMLFVMFLLFANCVSVIFRSDRRALHDVFCSTIVVRGSGEFAYDAKPRPISRSVLLPATVGAVFALLLWLPSVTHNPQVTAVQRSRYLLENRTPLRLVGASTAGDKLLIHLVYAGLAVTSDGGDDASVPADIEQAVTQAVDLIQEANPEQLADIKSVSTEVDAMDITYNPRRYVVETALAGK
;
A
#
# COMPACT_ATOMS: atom_id res chain seq x y z
N MET A 1 -25.34 -52.50 -56.23
CA MET A 1 -25.10 -51.05 -56.03
C MET A 1 -25.37 -50.79 -54.57
N ASP A 2 -24.32 -50.89 -53.74
CA ASP A 2 -24.42 -50.73 -52.29
C ASP A 2 -24.47 -49.24 -51.97
N ASN A 3 -25.62 -48.82 -51.44
CA ASN A 3 -25.88 -47.45 -51.07
C ASN A 3 -25.47 -47.24 -49.61
N THR A 4 -24.16 -47.15 -49.38
CA THR A 4 -23.60 -46.89 -48.06
C THR A 4 -23.69 -45.38 -47.78
N THR A 5 -24.84 -44.94 -47.28
CA THR A 5 -25.01 -43.58 -46.74
C THR A 5 -24.16 -43.44 -45.48
N VAL A 6 -22.99 -42.84 -45.64
CA VAL A 6 -22.12 -42.41 -44.54
C VAL A 6 -22.82 -41.28 -43.80
N ASN A 7 -23.44 -41.57 -42.65
CA ASN A 7 -23.92 -40.58 -41.70
C ASN A 7 -22.71 -39.87 -41.08
N SER A 8 -22.19 -38.84 -41.74
CA SER A 8 -21.13 -37.95 -41.23
C SER A 8 -21.66 -36.77 -40.41
N ALA A 9 -22.90 -36.84 -39.93
CA ALA A 9 -23.58 -35.76 -39.24
C ALA A 9 -23.68 -36.04 -37.72
N ASN A 10 -22.59 -35.82 -36.96
CA ASN A 10 -22.62 -35.18 -35.62
C ASN A 10 -21.28 -35.17 -34.84
N ASP A 11 -20.11 -35.24 -35.47
CA ASP A 11 -18.85 -34.93 -34.79
C ASP A 11 -18.64 -33.41 -34.67
N GLN A 12 -19.64 -32.70 -34.11
CA GLN A 12 -19.40 -31.38 -33.56
C GLN A 12 -18.50 -31.60 -32.33
N PRO A 13 -17.25 -31.10 -32.32
CA PRO A 13 -16.35 -31.32 -31.20
C PRO A 13 -17.02 -30.77 -29.95
N THR A 14 -17.34 -31.64 -29.00
CA THR A 14 -17.91 -31.22 -27.71
C THR A 14 -16.99 -30.16 -27.11
N PRO A 15 -17.54 -29.00 -26.72
CA PRO A 15 -16.73 -27.87 -26.27
C PRO A 15 -15.79 -28.33 -25.15
N GLU A 16 -14.50 -28.05 -25.34
CA GLU A 16 -13.46 -28.46 -24.40
C GLU A 16 -13.79 -27.88 -23.02
N ARG A 17 -14.06 -28.76 -22.04
CA ARG A 17 -14.44 -28.33 -20.70
C ARG A 17 -13.30 -27.51 -20.07
N ALA A 18 -13.64 -26.28 -19.73
CA ALA A 18 -12.89 -25.38 -18.87
C ALA A 18 -12.21 -26.11 -17.70
N ARG A 19 -10.88 -26.04 -17.62
CA ARG A 19 -10.13 -26.58 -16.47
C ARG A 19 -9.72 -25.45 -15.54
N ILE A 20 -9.80 -25.66 -14.23
CA ILE A 20 -9.27 -24.69 -13.26
C ILE A 20 -7.76 -24.55 -13.50
N ALA A 21 -7.29 -23.31 -13.65
CA ALA A 21 -5.89 -23.06 -13.94
C ALA A 21 -4.98 -23.46 -12.77
N GLY A 22 -3.94 -24.25 -13.05
CA GLY A 22 -2.94 -24.65 -12.07
C GLY A 22 -2.07 -23.49 -11.58
N ILE A 23 -1.52 -23.61 -10.37
CA ILE A 23 -0.69 -22.58 -9.72
C ILE A 23 0.52 -22.17 -10.57
N PRO A 24 1.33 -23.09 -11.14
CA PRO A 24 2.53 -22.69 -11.89
C PRO A 24 2.21 -21.78 -13.08
N ALA A 25 1.12 -22.07 -13.80
CA ALA A 25 0.69 -21.24 -14.92
C ALA A 25 0.27 -19.84 -14.49
N ARG A 26 -0.40 -19.71 -13.35
CA ARG A 26 -0.80 -18.42 -12.78
C ARG A 26 0.42 -17.60 -12.34
N VAL A 27 1.42 -18.25 -11.72
CA VAL A 27 2.66 -17.60 -11.31
C VAL A 27 3.46 -17.10 -12.51
N LEU A 28 3.62 -17.93 -13.55
CA LEU A 28 4.33 -17.54 -14.77
C LEU A 28 3.59 -16.44 -15.55
N ALA A 29 2.26 -16.51 -15.65
CA ALA A 29 1.44 -15.45 -16.23
C ALA A 29 1.63 -14.12 -15.47
N MET A 30 1.64 -14.17 -14.14
CA MET A 30 1.86 -13.01 -13.29
C MET A 30 3.26 -12.41 -13.49
N LEU A 31 4.30 -13.24 -13.67
CA LEU A 31 5.65 -12.77 -13.97
C LEU A 31 5.71 -11.98 -15.29
N ILE A 32 5.06 -12.48 -16.34
CA ILE A 32 4.95 -11.75 -17.62
C ILE A 32 4.19 -10.43 -17.43
N ASP A 33 3.06 -10.46 -16.72
CA ASP A 33 2.29 -9.25 -16.44
C ASP A 33 3.12 -8.20 -15.67
N TYR A 34 3.95 -8.62 -14.72
CA TYR A 34 4.86 -7.71 -14.01
C TYR A 34 5.91 -7.10 -14.94
N LEU A 35 6.47 -7.85 -15.88
CA LEU A 35 7.43 -7.31 -16.85
C LEU A 35 6.77 -6.27 -17.76
N VAL A 36 5.53 -6.53 -18.20
CA VAL A 36 4.74 -5.60 -19.03
C VAL A 36 4.48 -4.30 -18.25
N VAL A 37 4.00 -4.42 -17.02
CA VAL A 37 3.74 -3.26 -16.15
C VAL A 37 5.04 -2.51 -15.87
N ALA A 38 6.13 -3.19 -15.54
CA ALA A 38 7.41 -2.55 -15.25
C ALA A 38 7.92 -1.76 -16.46
N ALA A 39 7.84 -2.32 -17.66
CA ALA A 39 8.19 -1.62 -18.90
C ALA A 39 7.30 -0.39 -19.14
N ALA A 40 5.99 -0.50 -18.92
CA ALA A 40 5.06 0.61 -19.06
C ALA A 40 5.33 1.71 -18.03
N THR A 41 5.55 1.36 -16.77
CA THR A 41 5.89 2.30 -15.69
C THR A 41 7.21 3.00 -15.96
N LEU A 42 8.24 2.31 -16.46
CA LEU A 42 9.52 2.95 -16.82
C LEU A 42 9.35 3.94 -17.99
N LEU A 43 8.50 3.62 -18.96
CA LEU A 43 8.22 4.50 -20.09
C LEU A 43 7.48 5.77 -19.65
N VAL A 44 6.44 5.63 -18.82
CA VAL A 44 5.67 6.77 -18.29
C VAL A 44 6.48 7.55 -17.26
N GLY A 45 7.27 6.87 -16.43
CA GLY A 45 8.10 7.47 -15.39
C GLY A 45 9.17 8.39 -15.96
N LYS A 46 9.72 8.12 -17.16
CA LYS A 46 10.62 9.06 -17.84
C LYS A 46 9.98 10.41 -18.19
N LEU A 47 8.65 10.47 -18.27
CA LEU A 47 7.90 11.70 -18.56
C LEU A 47 7.55 12.49 -17.30
N SER A 48 7.56 11.85 -16.14
CA SER A 48 7.38 12.51 -14.85
C SER A 48 8.74 12.78 -14.24
N ALA A 49 9.13 14.06 -14.11
CA ALA A 49 10.24 14.42 -13.25
C ALA A 49 10.02 13.77 -11.86
N TYR A 50 11.09 13.23 -11.27
CA TYR A 50 11.09 12.49 -10.00
C TYR A 50 10.23 13.21 -8.95
N SER A 51 9.03 12.69 -8.70
CA SER A 51 8.14 13.18 -7.65
C SER A 51 7.95 12.08 -6.62
N ASP A 52 7.76 12.46 -5.36
CA ASP A 52 7.39 11.54 -4.28
C ASP A 52 6.05 10.80 -4.56
N ALA A 53 5.34 11.21 -5.63
CA ALA A 53 4.12 10.61 -6.14
C ALA A 53 4.36 9.60 -7.30
N ALA A 54 5.60 9.23 -7.62
CA ALA A 54 5.89 8.29 -8.71
C ALA A 54 5.17 6.94 -8.56
N TYR A 55 4.94 6.48 -7.33
CA TYR A 55 4.19 5.26 -7.06
C TYR A 55 2.71 5.35 -7.50
N LEU A 56 2.11 6.56 -7.53
CA LEU A 56 0.75 6.75 -8.04
C LEU A 56 0.67 6.47 -9.53
N ILE A 57 1.71 6.84 -10.29
CA ILE A 57 1.80 6.52 -11.72
C ILE A 57 1.79 4.99 -11.87
N THR A 58 2.64 4.28 -11.13
CA THR A 58 2.67 2.81 -11.11
C THR A 58 1.30 2.25 -10.74
N PHE A 59 0.66 2.78 -9.70
CA PHE A 59 -0.66 2.35 -9.25
C PHE A 59 -1.71 2.51 -10.34
N PHE A 60 -1.79 3.66 -11.00
CA PHE A 60 -2.77 3.92 -12.05
C PHE A 60 -2.50 3.10 -13.33
N VAL A 61 -1.23 2.93 -13.72
CA VAL A 61 -0.84 2.06 -14.84
C VAL A 61 -1.26 0.63 -14.56
N MET A 62 -0.96 0.11 -13.37
CA MET A 62 -1.39 -1.23 -12.95
C MET A 62 -2.91 -1.35 -12.86
N ALA A 63 -3.58 -0.34 -12.28
CA ALA A 63 -5.02 -0.32 -12.16
C ALA A 63 -5.66 -0.41 -13.54
N LEU A 64 -5.24 0.42 -14.50
CA LEU A 64 -5.78 0.40 -15.86
C LEU A 64 -5.48 -0.94 -16.56
N TYR A 65 -4.24 -1.41 -16.49
CA TYR A 65 -3.81 -2.67 -17.12
C TYR A 65 -4.59 -3.87 -16.59
N PHE A 66 -4.62 -4.07 -15.27
CA PHE A 66 -5.28 -5.21 -14.66
C PHE A 66 -6.80 -5.08 -14.65
N SER A 67 -7.38 -3.87 -14.52
CA SER A 67 -8.84 -3.71 -14.59
C SER A 67 -9.35 -4.06 -15.99
N SER A 68 -8.69 -3.53 -17.03
CA SER A 68 -9.04 -3.84 -18.43
C SER A 68 -8.80 -5.33 -18.70
N GLY A 69 -7.61 -5.83 -18.37
CA GLY A 69 -7.19 -7.22 -18.59
C GLY A 69 -7.96 -8.27 -17.81
N ASN A 70 -8.59 -7.93 -16.69
CA ASN A 70 -9.41 -8.87 -15.92
C ASN A 70 -10.92 -8.71 -16.17
N SER A 71 -11.31 -7.86 -17.12
CA SER A 71 -12.72 -7.57 -17.42
C SER A 71 -13.11 -7.99 -18.84
N SER A 72 -14.38 -7.77 -19.18
CA SER A 72 -14.93 -7.96 -20.53
C SER A 72 -14.21 -7.16 -21.62
N VAL A 73 -13.49 -6.08 -21.28
CA VAL A 73 -12.73 -5.27 -22.25
C VAL A 73 -11.67 -6.08 -22.98
N LEU A 74 -11.00 -6.99 -22.27
CA LEU A 74 -9.97 -7.89 -22.81
C LEU A 74 -10.32 -9.36 -22.53
N GLU A 75 -11.62 -9.69 -22.46
CA GLU A 75 -12.12 -11.06 -22.28
C GLU A 75 -11.51 -11.79 -21.06
N GLY A 76 -11.21 -11.04 -19.99
CA GLY A 76 -10.57 -11.55 -18.78
C GLY A 76 -9.13 -12.00 -18.98
N GLN A 77 -8.44 -11.55 -20.04
CA GLN A 77 -7.04 -11.86 -20.32
C GLN A 77 -6.12 -10.64 -20.25
N THR A 78 -5.16 -10.70 -19.32
CA THR A 78 -3.94 -9.90 -19.40
C THR A 78 -2.95 -10.55 -20.38
N LEU A 79 -1.89 -9.83 -20.81
CA LEU A 79 -0.92 -10.40 -21.75
C LEU A 79 -0.28 -11.68 -21.22
N GLY A 80 0.12 -11.70 -19.96
CA GLY A 80 0.67 -12.90 -19.33
C GLY A 80 -0.34 -14.04 -19.25
N LYS A 81 -1.62 -13.76 -18.92
CA LYS A 81 -2.67 -14.79 -18.95
C LYS A 81 -2.89 -15.35 -20.35
N ARG A 82 -2.88 -14.49 -21.37
CA ARG A 82 -3.03 -14.88 -22.77
C ARG A 82 -1.94 -15.85 -23.21
N THR A 83 -0.68 -15.62 -22.82
CA THR A 83 0.45 -16.52 -23.11
C THR A 83 0.23 -17.95 -22.61
N PHE A 84 -0.48 -18.12 -21.50
CA PHE A 84 -0.73 -19.42 -20.88
C PHE A 84 -2.15 -19.97 -21.09
N GLY A 85 -2.92 -19.36 -22.00
CA GLY A 85 -4.31 -19.74 -22.28
C GLY A 85 -5.22 -19.61 -21.05
N LEU A 86 -4.90 -18.67 -20.16
CA LEU A 86 -5.66 -18.39 -18.95
C LEU A 86 -6.65 -17.27 -19.22
N ARG A 87 -7.77 -17.31 -18.51
CA ARG A 87 -8.74 -16.22 -18.50
C ARG A 87 -9.47 -16.15 -17.17
N VAL A 88 -9.98 -14.97 -16.89
CA VAL A 88 -10.83 -14.69 -15.74
C VAL A 88 -12.27 -14.79 -16.19
N VAL A 89 -13.05 -15.61 -15.50
CA VAL A 89 -14.49 -15.71 -15.74
C VAL A 89 -15.27 -15.24 -14.53
N SER A 90 -16.42 -14.64 -14.78
CA SER A 90 -17.40 -14.33 -13.74
C SER A 90 -18.06 -15.62 -13.26
N CYS A 91 -18.31 -15.70 -11.95
CA CYS A 91 -19.19 -16.70 -11.35
C CYS A 91 -20.56 -16.09 -10.98
N LYS A 92 -20.78 -14.82 -11.32
CA LYS A 92 -22.07 -14.13 -11.19
C LYS A 92 -22.80 -14.14 -12.54
N ASP A 93 -24.11 -14.31 -12.47
CA ASP A 93 -25.05 -14.18 -13.57
C ASP A 93 -24.71 -15.08 -14.78
N ASP A 94 -25.43 -14.89 -15.89
CA ASP A 94 -25.15 -15.56 -17.18
C ASP A 94 -24.01 -14.88 -17.96
N ARG A 95 -23.25 -13.97 -17.32
CA ARG A 95 -22.15 -13.24 -17.96
C ARG A 95 -20.87 -14.06 -17.89
N LEU A 96 -20.17 -14.19 -19.01
CA LEU A 96 -18.91 -14.92 -19.04
C LEU A 96 -17.75 -14.17 -18.37
N TYR A 97 -17.69 -12.85 -18.52
CA TYR A 97 -16.57 -12.02 -18.07
C TYR A 97 -17.00 -10.99 -17.00
N PRO A 98 -16.11 -10.65 -16.05
CA PRO A 98 -16.37 -9.57 -15.10
C PRO A 98 -16.48 -8.22 -15.82
N ASN A 99 -17.26 -7.29 -15.27
CA ASN A 99 -17.25 -5.92 -15.79
C ASN A 99 -15.98 -5.16 -15.35
N PHE A 100 -15.75 -3.96 -15.89
CA PHE A 100 -14.55 -3.17 -15.59
C PHE A 100 -14.39 -2.86 -14.09
N SER A 101 -15.48 -2.53 -13.40
CA SER A 101 -15.44 -2.23 -11.96
C SER A 101 -15.07 -3.45 -11.11
N GLU A 102 -15.53 -4.64 -11.51
CA GLU A 102 -15.12 -5.90 -10.87
C GLU A 102 -13.65 -6.23 -11.18
N GLY A 103 -13.19 -5.90 -12.39
CA GLY A 103 -11.77 -5.92 -12.75
C GLY A 103 -10.93 -5.03 -11.83
N PHE A 104 -11.40 -3.81 -11.55
CA PHE A 104 -10.74 -2.86 -10.64
C PHE A 104 -10.70 -3.38 -9.20
N TRP A 105 -11.81 -3.89 -8.66
CA TRP A 105 -11.81 -4.46 -7.31
C TRP A 105 -10.90 -5.69 -7.18
N ARG A 106 -10.81 -6.53 -8.23
CA ARG A 106 -9.82 -7.62 -8.25
C ARG A 106 -8.40 -7.07 -8.20
N PHE A 107 -8.08 -6.09 -9.04
CA PHE A 107 -6.78 -5.43 -9.01
C PHE A 107 -6.48 -4.86 -7.62
N PHE A 108 -7.42 -4.11 -7.05
CA PHE A 108 -7.24 -3.43 -5.78
C PHE A 108 -6.98 -4.43 -4.64
N LEU A 109 -7.76 -5.51 -4.55
CA LEU A 109 -7.60 -6.51 -3.50
C LEU A 109 -6.41 -7.46 -3.72
N ALA A 110 -5.97 -7.64 -4.96
CA ALA A 110 -4.81 -8.49 -5.28
C ALA A 110 -3.49 -7.73 -5.13
N TYR A 111 -3.46 -6.46 -5.52
CA TYR A 111 -2.23 -5.68 -5.66
C TYR A 111 -2.39 -4.26 -5.14
N GLY A 112 -3.47 -3.54 -5.48
CA GLY A 112 -3.60 -2.11 -5.21
C GLY A 112 -3.51 -1.74 -3.73
N ALA A 113 -4.21 -2.46 -2.85
CA ALA A 113 -4.16 -2.25 -1.40
C ALA A 113 -2.76 -2.58 -0.82
N ILE A 114 -2.04 -3.54 -1.42
CA ILE A 114 -0.67 -3.87 -1.03
C ILE A 114 0.30 -2.77 -1.49
N ILE A 115 0.15 -2.26 -2.71
CA ILE A 115 0.97 -1.15 -3.23
C ILE A 115 0.75 0.09 -2.39
N LEU A 116 -0.50 0.52 -2.24
CA LEU A 116 -0.83 1.66 -1.39
C LEU A 116 -0.33 1.41 0.02
N GLY A 117 -0.48 0.21 0.56
CA GLY A 117 -0.05 -0.08 1.91
C GLY A 117 1.48 -0.20 2.10
N ALA A 118 2.23 -0.51 1.05
CA ALA A 118 3.69 -0.51 1.11
C ALA A 118 4.25 0.92 1.01
N GLU A 119 3.61 1.78 0.21
CA GLU A 119 4.08 3.14 -0.08
C GLU A 119 3.53 4.19 0.91
N THR A 120 2.35 3.94 1.48
CA THR A 120 1.72 4.83 2.47
C THR A 120 2.64 5.06 3.68
N PRO A 121 3.32 4.04 4.25
CA PRO A 121 4.33 4.26 5.28
C PRO A 121 5.42 5.21 4.82
N THR A 122 6.00 5.03 3.64
CA THR A 122 7.04 5.93 3.15
C THR A 122 6.53 7.37 3.06
N MET A 123 5.31 7.60 2.58
CA MET A 123 4.74 8.96 2.53
C MET A 123 4.42 9.52 3.90
N ILE A 124 3.65 8.80 4.71
CA ILE A 124 3.17 9.25 6.02
C ILE A 124 4.36 9.38 6.97
N TYR A 125 5.29 8.44 6.99
CA TYR A 125 6.43 8.44 7.89
C TYR A 125 7.59 9.27 7.36
N ARG A 126 7.63 9.69 6.10
CA ARG A 126 8.59 10.72 5.66
C ARG A 126 8.06 12.12 5.91
N SER A 127 6.80 12.38 5.60
CA SER A 127 6.16 13.71 5.78
C SER A 127 5.73 13.99 7.22
N SER A 128 5.41 12.94 7.96
CA SER A 128 4.86 12.99 9.32
C SER A 128 5.59 12.00 10.24
N ALA A 129 6.88 11.72 9.99
CA ALA A 129 7.74 10.78 10.73
C ALA A 129 7.54 10.84 12.25
N LEU A 130 7.34 12.06 12.72
CA LEU A 130 7.28 12.41 14.12
C LEU A 130 5.87 12.39 14.70
N VAL A 131 4.82 12.40 13.86
CA VAL A 131 3.40 12.31 14.26
C VAL A 131 2.84 10.91 14.03
N ALA A 132 3.49 10.12 13.18
CA ALA A 132 3.06 8.79 12.84
C ALA A 132 3.16 7.85 14.05
N SER A 133 2.00 7.31 14.47
CA SER A 133 1.94 6.36 15.58
C SER A 133 2.56 5.04 15.15
N PRO A 134 3.56 4.51 15.85
CA PRO A 134 4.14 3.22 15.49
C PRO A 134 3.13 2.09 15.54
N LYS A 135 2.17 2.15 16.46
CA LYS A 135 1.05 1.20 16.52
C LYS A 135 0.20 1.25 15.24
N LEU A 136 0.07 2.43 14.64
CA LEU A 136 -0.61 2.59 13.35
C LEU A 136 0.25 2.00 12.21
N LEU A 137 1.58 2.17 12.23
CA LEU A 137 2.49 1.49 11.29
C LEU A 137 2.35 -0.01 11.38
N GLU A 138 2.37 -0.53 12.60
CA GLU A 138 2.28 -1.94 12.92
C GLU A 138 0.96 -2.53 12.42
N LEU A 139 -0.16 -1.88 12.75
CA LEU A 139 -1.48 -2.27 12.25
C LEU A 139 -1.54 -2.25 10.72
N HIS A 140 -0.94 -1.24 10.11
CA HIS A 140 -0.89 -1.07 8.66
C HIS A 140 -0.10 -2.20 7.98
N MET A 141 1.11 -2.50 8.47
CA MET A 141 1.94 -3.59 7.96
C MET A 141 1.29 -4.95 8.18
N LEU A 142 0.65 -5.15 9.34
CA LEU A 142 -0.12 -6.36 9.63
C LEU A 142 -1.25 -6.55 8.62
N PHE A 143 -1.97 -5.48 8.28
CA PHE A 143 -3.03 -5.51 7.27
C PHE A 143 -2.51 -5.89 5.88
N VAL A 144 -1.39 -5.29 5.45
CA VAL A 144 -0.77 -5.60 4.15
C VAL A 144 -0.30 -7.06 4.08
N MET A 145 0.37 -7.54 5.13
CA MET A 145 0.81 -8.93 5.23
C MET A 145 -0.39 -9.89 5.24
N PHE A 146 -1.43 -9.59 6.02
CA PHE A 146 -2.66 -10.36 6.03
C PHE A 146 -3.24 -10.51 4.62
N LEU A 147 -3.39 -9.41 3.88
CA LEU A 147 -3.93 -9.45 2.52
C LEU A 147 -3.06 -10.30 1.58
N LEU A 148 -1.74 -10.15 1.64
CA LEU A 148 -0.80 -10.93 0.83
C LEU A 148 -0.93 -12.43 1.12
N PHE A 149 -0.80 -12.83 2.39
CA PHE A 149 -0.84 -14.24 2.77
C PHE A 149 -2.23 -14.85 2.58
N ALA A 150 -3.30 -14.13 2.90
CA ALA A 150 -4.65 -14.63 2.69
C ALA A 150 -4.93 -14.90 1.20
N ASN A 151 -4.44 -14.06 0.29
CA ASN A 151 -4.53 -14.31 -1.15
C ASN A 151 -3.76 -15.58 -1.57
N CYS A 152 -2.50 -15.71 -1.14
CA CYS A 152 -1.65 -16.86 -1.47
C CYS A 152 -2.21 -18.19 -0.93
N VAL A 153 -2.53 -18.23 0.37
CA VAL A 153 -3.06 -19.40 1.06
C VAL A 153 -4.40 -19.82 0.45
N SER A 154 -5.25 -18.86 0.06
CA SER A 154 -6.52 -19.16 -0.61
C SER A 154 -6.31 -19.94 -1.91
N VAL A 155 -5.35 -19.53 -2.75
CA VAL A 155 -5.05 -20.24 -4.01
C VAL A 155 -4.44 -21.63 -3.76
N ILE A 156 -3.61 -21.78 -2.72
CA ILE A 156 -2.89 -23.03 -2.43
C ILE A 156 -3.80 -24.09 -1.80
N PHE A 157 -4.69 -23.72 -0.88
CA PHE A 157 -5.44 -24.69 -0.09
C PHE A 157 -6.90 -24.87 -0.52
N ARG A 158 -7.48 -23.94 -1.28
CA ARG A 158 -8.86 -24.12 -1.77
C ARG A 158 -8.91 -25.06 -2.97
N SER A 159 -9.91 -25.94 -2.98
CA SER A 159 -10.15 -26.87 -4.09
C SER A 159 -10.46 -26.15 -5.41
N ASP A 160 -11.11 -24.97 -5.34
CA ASP A 160 -11.43 -24.14 -6.51
C ASP A 160 -10.28 -23.21 -6.93
N ARG A 161 -9.16 -23.21 -6.18
CA ARG A 161 -7.99 -22.36 -6.40
C ARG A 161 -8.32 -20.87 -6.48
N ARG A 162 -9.44 -20.41 -5.91
CA ARG A 162 -9.81 -18.98 -5.92
C ARG A 162 -8.99 -18.23 -4.86
N ALA A 163 -8.37 -17.12 -5.24
CA ALA A 163 -7.72 -16.23 -4.28
C ALA A 163 -8.77 -15.46 -3.43
N LEU A 164 -8.33 -14.70 -2.43
CA LEU A 164 -9.24 -13.86 -1.64
C LEU A 164 -9.95 -12.82 -2.54
N HIS A 165 -9.22 -12.16 -3.43
CA HIS A 165 -9.80 -11.22 -4.40
C HIS A 165 -10.79 -11.88 -5.37
N ASP A 166 -10.57 -13.15 -5.74
CA ASP A 166 -11.49 -13.94 -6.56
C ASP A 166 -12.78 -14.27 -5.81
N VAL A 167 -12.67 -14.59 -4.53
CA VAL A 167 -13.82 -14.84 -3.66
C VAL A 167 -14.68 -13.58 -3.58
N PHE A 168 -14.07 -12.45 -3.24
CA PHE A 168 -14.75 -11.17 -3.09
C PHE A 168 -15.45 -10.73 -4.39
N CYS A 169 -14.76 -10.84 -5.52
CA CYS A 169 -15.31 -10.41 -6.81
C CYS A 169 -16.19 -11.47 -7.48
N SER A 170 -16.37 -12.64 -6.86
CA SER A 170 -17.08 -13.78 -7.45
C SER A 170 -16.55 -14.17 -8.82
N THR A 171 -15.23 -14.33 -8.95
CA THR A 171 -14.54 -14.72 -10.18
C THR A 171 -13.68 -15.96 -9.99
N ILE A 172 -13.23 -16.56 -11.09
CA ILE A 172 -12.25 -17.65 -11.07
C ILE A 172 -11.34 -17.58 -12.30
N VAL A 173 -10.10 -18.08 -12.15
CA VAL A 173 -9.16 -18.21 -13.26
C VAL A 173 -9.17 -19.64 -13.79
N VAL A 174 -9.49 -19.75 -15.09
CA VAL A 174 -9.64 -21.00 -15.82
C VAL A 174 -8.66 -21.04 -17.00
N ARG A 175 -8.41 -22.25 -17.51
CA ARG A 175 -7.61 -22.54 -18.70
C ARG A 175 -8.50 -23.15 -19.78
N GLY A 176 -8.37 -22.69 -21.02
CA GLY A 176 -9.09 -23.20 -22.19
C GLY A 176 -9.40 -22.13 -23.23
N SER A 177 -9.62 -22.53 -24.48
CA SER A 177 -9.87 -21.65 -25.64
C SER A 177 -11.35 -21.54 -26.08
N GLY A 178 -12.23 -22.46 -25.69
CA GLY A 178 -13.60 -22.59 -26.22
C GLY A 178 -14.70 -21.80 -25.50
N GLU A 179 -15.94 -21.90 -25.99
CA GLU A 179 -17.15 -21.38 -25.33
C GLU A 179 -17.33 -22.03 -23.95
N PHE A 180 -17.33 -21.20 -22.91
CA PHE A 180 -17.27 -21.64 -21.52
C PHE A 180 -18.68 -21.86 -20.96
N ALA A 181 -19.09 -23.12 -20.82
CA ALA A 181 -20.11 -23.50 -19.86
C ALA A 181 -19.42 -23.84 -18.53
N TYR A 182 -19.07 -22.81 -17.74
CA TYR A 182 -18.58 -23.05 -16.38
C TYR A 182 -19.76 -23.15 -15.41
N ASP A 183 -20.31 -24.35 -15.29
CA ASP A 183 -21.45 -24.66 -14.40
C ASP A 183 -21.02 -24.82 -12.93
N ALA A 184 -20.19 -23.89 -12.43
CA ALA A 184 -19.92 -23.84 -11.00
C ALA A 184 -20.72 -22.72 -10.38
N LYS A 185 -21.87 -23.10 -9.79
CA LYS A 185 -22.55 -22.25 -8.83
C LYS A 185 -21.55 -21.76 -7.79
N PRO A 186 -21.52 -20.45 -7.49
CA PRO A 186 -20.63 -19.91 -6.48
C PRO A 186 -20.84 -20.68 -5.18
N ARG A 187 -19.80 -21.38 -4.72
CA ARG A 187 -19.86 -22.01 -3.40
C ARG A 187 -19.98 -20.88 -2.37
N PRO A 188 -20.91 -20.99 -1.40
CA PRO A 188 -21.07 -19.96 -0.39
C PRO A 188 -19.73 -19.70 0.33
N ILE A 189 -19.56 -18.47 0.83
CA ILE A 189 -18.46 -18.08 1.71
C ILE A 189 -18.51 -19.03 2.91
N SER A 190 -17.76 -20.11 2.82
CA SER A 190 -17.77 -21.22 3.75
C SER A 190 -16.52 -21.17 4.61
N ARG A 191 -16.37 -22.14 5.52
CA ARG A 191 -15.13 -22.38 6.29
C ARG A 191 -13.85 -22.36 5.44
N SER A 192 -13.97 -22.60 4.13
CA SER A 192 -12.87 -22.50 3.15
C SER A 192 -12.29 -21.11 2.92
N VAL A 193 -12.94 -20.02 3.34
CA VAL A 193 -12.39 -18.65 3.32
C VAL A 193 -11.80 -18.27 4.67
N LEU A 194 -12.44 -18.73 5.75
CA LEU A 194 -11.96 -18.50 7.12
C LEU A 194 -10.58 -19.10 7.34
N LEU A 195 -10.32 -20.33 6.88
CA LEU A 195 -9.02 -20.97 7.05
C LEU A 195 -7.87 -20.14 6.43
N PRO A 196 -7.91 -19.75 5.13
CA PRO A 196 -6.89 -18.87 4.56
C PRO A 196 -6.75 -17.52 5.25
N ALA A 197 -7.85 -16.90 5.67
CA ALA A 197 -7.82 -15.64 6.40
C ALA A 197 -7.12 -15.80 7.75
N THR A 198 -7.49 -16.84 8.53
CA THR A 198 -6.86 -17.13 9.82
C THR A 198 -5.39 -17.45 9.68
N VAL A 199 -5.01 -18.31 8.71
CA VAL A 199 -3.60 -18.61 8.43
C VAL A 199 -2.85 -17.35 8.03
N GLY A 200 -3.43 -16.52 7.15
CA GLY A 200 -2.83 -15.24 6.77
C GLY A 200 -2.62 -14.30 7.95
N ALA A 201 -3.57 -14.22 8.87
CA ALA A 201 -3.46 -13.43 10.09
C ALA A 201 -2.37 -13.98 11.04
N VAL A 202 -2.28 -15.30 11.20
CA VAL A 202 -1.24 -15.94 12.02
C VAL A 202 0.15 -15.69 11.43
N PHE A 203 0.34 -15.85 10.12
CA PHE A 203 1.62 -15.54 9.46
C PHE A 203 1.97 -14.06 9.60
N ALA A 204 1.00 -13.16 9.43
CA ALA A 204 1.20 -11.74 9.62
C ALA A 204 1.65 -11.43 11.07
N LEU A 205 1.01 -12.03 12.08
CA LEU A 205 1.39 -11.87 13.49
C LEU A 205 2.78 -12.45 13.80
N LEU A 206 3.09 -13.64 13.27
CA LEU A 206 4.37 -14.33 13.50
C LEU A 206 5.54 -13.60 12.86
N LEU A 207 5.36 -13.04 11.67
CA LEU A 207 6.38 -12.22 11.00
C LEU A 207 6.48 -10.82 11.62
N TRP A 208 5.40 -10.34 12.25
CA TRP A 208 5.36 -9.05 12.90
C TRP A 208 6.06 -9.04 14.27
N LEU A 209 5.81 -10.05 15.12
CA LEU A 209 6.32 -10.15 16.50
C LEU A 209 7.84 -9.89 16.64
N PRO A 210 8.72 -10.38 15.74
CA PRO A 210 10.16 -10.16 15.85
C PRO A 210 10.65 -8.85 15.20
N SER A 211 9.96 -8.31 14.18
CA SER A 211 10.62 -7.44 13.19
C SER A 211 10.44 -5.94 13.38
N VAL A 212 9.32 -5.46 13.95
CA VAL A 212 9.05 -4.00 14.04
C VAL A 212 9.45 -3.43 15.39
N THR A 213 9.12 -4.12 16.48
CA THR A 213 9.44 -3.68 17.86
C THR A 213 10.93 -3.70 18.18
N HIS A 214 11.73 -4.46 17.41
CA HIS A 214 13.18 -4.57 17.59
C HIS A 214 13.98 -3.73 16.59
N ASN A 215 13.32 -2.96 15.71
CA ASN A 215 14.06 -2.09 14.81
C ASN A 215 14.61 -0.89 15.61
N PRO A 216 15.95 -0.73 15.71
CA PRO A 216 16.55 0.29 16.55
C PRO A 216 16.20 1.71 16.11
N GLN A 217 15.97 1.94 14.81
CA GLN A 217 15.59 3.26 14.28
C GLN A 217 14.16 3.63 14.68
N VAL A 218 13.22 2.67 14.58
CA VAL A 218 11.84 2.88 15.01
C VAL A 218 11.79 3.14 16.52
N THR A 219 12.52 2.38 17.31
CA THR A 219 12.62 2.56 18.76
C THR A 219 13.25 3.91 19.13
N ALA A 220 14.28 4.36 18.40
CA ALA A 220 14.91 5.65 18.64
C ALA A 220 13.96 6.83 18.34
N VAL A 221 13.24 6.80 17.22
CA VAL A 221 12.23 7.82 16.87
C VAL A 221 11.09 7.83 17.91
N GLN A 222 10.60 6.65 18.31
CA GLN A 222 9.59 6.51 19.36
C GLN A 222 10.04 7.10 20.69
N ARG A 223 11.26 6.78 21.12
CA ARG A 223 11.83 7.27 22.38
C ARG A 223 11.98 8.78 22.36
N SER A 224 12.50 9.34 21.27
CA SER A 224 12.69 10.78 21.09
C SER A 224 11.37 11.53 21.19
N ARG A 225 10.33 11.04 20.49
CA ARG A 225 9.00 11.60 20.55
C ARG A 225 8.38 11.50 21.95
N TYR A 226 8.46 10.33 22.58
CA TYR A 226 7.92 10.11 23.92
C TYR A 226 8.55 11.06 24.95
N LEU A 227 9.86 11.24 24.89
CA LEU A 227 10.58 12.16 25.77
C LEU A 227 10.14 13.60 25.53
N LEU A 228 10.05 14.03 24.27
CA LEU A 228 9.66 15.38 23.90
C LEU A 228 8.21 15.70 24.33
N GLU A 229 7.24 14.85 24.00
CA GLU A 229 5.82 15.11 24.28
C GLU A 229 5.46 15.02 25.77
N ASN A 230 6.16 14.20 26.57
CA ASN A 230 5.87 14.04 28.00
C ASN A 230 6.71 14.94 28.93
N ARG A 231 7.87 15.42 28.48
CA ARG A 231 8.74 16.27 29.31
C ARG A 231 8.65 17.74 28.95
N THR A 232 8.01 18.08 27.84
CA THR A 232 7.85 19.48 27.40
C THR A 232 6.38 19.77 27.04
N PRO A 233 5.93 21.04 27.16
CA PRO A 233 4.65 21.47 26.60
C PRO A 233 4.66 21.50 25.07
N LEU A 234 5.78 21.22 24.41
CA LEU A 234 5.87 21.20 22.97
C LEU A 234 5.24 19.94 22.39
N ARG A 235 4.65 20.10 21.22
CA ARG A 235 4.10 19.05 20.37
C ARG A 235 4.78 19.15 19.05
N LEU A 236 5.15 17.99 18.54
CA LEU A 236 5.85 17.88 17.29
C LEU A 236 4.82 17.77 16.18
N VAL A 237 4.83 18.72 15.25
CA VAL A 237 3.79 18.85 14.22
C VAL A 237 4.29 18.38 12.86
N GLY A 238 5.61 18.42 12.64
CA GLY A 238 6.20 17.86 11.42
C GLY A 238 7.71 17.93 11.43
N ALA A 239 8.31 17.36 10.40
CA ALA A 239 9.68 17.63 10.02
C ALA A 239 9.78 17.70 8.51
N SER A 240 10.70 18.52 8.02
CA SER A 240 11.00 18.65 6.60
C SER A 240 12.51 18.77 6.40
N THR A 241 13.00 18.51 5.21
CA THR A 241 14.41 18.73 4.87
C THR A 241 14.55 19.92 3.93
N ALA A 242 15.50 20.80 4.18
CA ALA A 242 15.84 21.92 3.30
C ALA A 242 17.35 21.88 3.03
N GLY A 243 17.75 21.31 1.88
CA GLY A 243 19.15 21.02 1.59
C GLY A 243 19.71 19.91 2.47
N ASP A 244 20.79 20.20 3.19
CA ASP A 244 21.46 19.34 4.18
C ASP A 244 20.89 19.50 5.60
N LYS A 245 19.88 20.35 5.78
CA LYS A 245 19.24 20.64 7.07
C LYS A 245 17.97 19.83 7.26
N LEU A 246 17.79 19.32 8.47
CA LEU A 246 16.50 18.84 8.98
C LEU A 246 15.84 19.98 9.76
N LEU A 247 14.64 20.34 9.34
CA LEU A 247 13.77 21.34 9.96
C LEU A 247 12.73 20.60 10.80
N ILE A 248 12.73 20.82 12.12
CA ILE A 248 11.76 20.21 13.03
C ILE A 248 10.71 21.25 13.41
N HIS A 249 9.45 20.97 13.11
CA HIS A 249 8.32 21.88 13.33
C HIS A 249 7.64 21.56 14.66
N LEU A 250 7.81 22.44 15.65
CA LEU A 250 7.24 22.29 16.99
C LEU A 250 6.10 23.31 17.20
N VAL A 251 5.07 22.92 17.96
CA VAL A 251 3.97 23.75 18.41
C VAL A 251 3.85 23.65 19.91
N TYR A 252 3.71 24.78 20.60
CA TYR A 252 3.51 24.79 22.04
C TYR A 252 2.04 24.45 22.40
N ALA A 253 1.80 23.28 23.00
CA ALA A 253 0.49 22.91 23.52
C ALA A 253 0.31 23.51 24.92
N GLY A 254 -0.13 24.76 24.98
CA GLY A 254 -0.35 25.39 26.27
C GLY A 254 -0.97 26.78 26.30
N LEU A 255 -0.87 27.59 25.24
CA LEU A 255 -1.47 28.93 25.26
C LEU A 255 -2.07 29.30 23.91
N ALA A 256 -3.38 29.59 23.93
CA ALA A 256 -3.91 30.62 23.05
C ALA A 256 -3.27 31.93 23.50
N VAL A 257 -2.11 32.26 22.93
CA VAL A 257 -1.53 33.59 23.09
C VAL A 257 -2.42 34.51 22.28
N THR A 258 -3.39 35.15 22.93
CA THR A 258 -4.07 36.31 22.35
C THR A 258 -3.03 37.41 22.24
N SER A 259 -2.40 37.53 21.06
CA SER A 259 -1.51 38.65 20.80
C SER A 259 -2.38 39.89 20.58
N ASP A 260 -2.37 40.82 21.53
CA ASP A 260 -2.74 42.19 21.23
C ASP A 260 -1.66 42.79 20.30
N GLY A 261 -1.85 42.59 18.99
CA GLY A 261 -1.36 43.35 17.82
C GLY A 261 -0.05 44.14 17.82
N GLY A 262 0.96 43.83 18.64
CA GLY A 262 2.25 44.51 18.63
C GLY A 262 3.30 43.77 17.80
N ASP A 263 3.89 44.44 16.81
CA ASP A 263 4.92 43.92 15.89
C ASP A 263 6.25 43.49 16.57
N ASP A 264 6.40 43.70 17.88
CA ASP A 264 7.60 43.36 18.68
C ASP A 264 7.32 42.27 19.73
N ALA A 265 6.54 41.25 19.37
CA ALA A 265 6.23 40.16 20.30
C ALA A 265 7.43 39.20 20.48
N SER A 266 8.41 39.62 21.30
CA SER A 266 9.52 38.78 21.77
C SER A 266 9.00 37.40 22.19
N VAL A 267 9.72 36.33 21.82
CA VAL A 267 9.39 34.96 22.22
C VAL A 267 9.42 34.89 23.76
N PRO A 268 8.34 34.45 24.43
CA PRO A 268 8.35 34.23 25.87
C PRO A 268 9.49 33.29 26.29
N ALA A 269 10.21 33.65 27.36
CA ALA A 269 11.40 32.93 27.83
C ALA A 269 11.13 31.46 28.19
N ASP A 270 9.91 31.14 28.61
CA ASP A 270 9.47 29.77 28.90
C ASP A 270 9.40 28.91 27.63
N ILE A 271 9.12 29.50 26.47
CA ILE A 271 9.11 28.78 25.20
C ILE A 271 10.53 28.53 24.70
N GLU A 272 11.42 29.52 24.82
CA GLU A 272 12.84 29.35 24.49
C GLU A 272 13.45 28.21 25.34
N GLN A 273 13.20 28.20 26.65
CA GLN A 273 13.62 27.13 27.54
C GLN A 273 13.04 25.77 27.14
N ALA A 274 11.76 25.71 26.77
CA ALA A 274 11.13 24.46 26.31
C ALA A 274 11.74 23.94 25.01
N VAL A 275 12.10 24.83 24.08
CA VAL A 275 12.75 24.46 22.81
C VAL A 275 14.16 23.96 23.07
N THR A 276 14.96 24.64 23.89
CA THR A 276 16.29 24.16 24.30
C THR A 276 16.21 22.77 24.93
N GLN A 277 15.28 22.57 25.88
CA GLN A 277 15.07 21.27 26.51
C GLN A 277 14.66 20.19 25.49
N ALA A 278 13.85 20.54 24.49
CA ALA A 278 13.48 19.63 23.41
C ALA A 278 14.70 19.25 22.56
N VAL A 279 15.57 20.19 22.21
CA VAL A 279 16.81 19.92 21.47
C VAL A 279 17.70 18.94 22.25
N ASP A 280 17.92 19.19 23.55
CA ASP A 280 18.73 18.34 24.41
C ASP A 280 18.18 16.91 24.47
N LEU A 281 16.86 16.75 24.60
CA LEU A 281 16.21 15.43 24.63
C LEU A 281 16.34 14.68 23.30
N ILE A 282 16.29 15.39 22.16
CA ILE A 282 16.46 14.78 20.84
C ILE A 282 17.92 14.33 20.64
N GLN A 283 18.90 15.14 21.07
CA GLN A 283 20.31 14.77 21.04
C GLN A 283 20.62 13.59 21.96
N GLU A 284 20.09 13.58 23.20
CA GLU A 284 20.24 12.47 24.15
C GLU A 284 19.69 11.16 23.57
N ALA A 285 18.57 11.23 22.85
CA ALA A 285 17.94 10.06 22.26
C ALA A 285 18.65 9.54 21.00
N ASN A 286 19.39 10.39 20.27
CA ASN A 286 20.04 10.03 19.00
C ASN A 286 21.47 10.62 18.89
N PRO A 287 22.38 10.29 19.82
CA PRO A 287 23.69 10.95 19.90
C PRO A 287 24.54 10.73 18.64
N GLU A 288 24.39 9.59 17.96
CA GLU A 288 25.13 9.26 16.75
C GLU A 288 24.64 9.99 15.50
N GLN A 289 23.38 10.45 15.48
CA GLN A 289 22.77 11.07 14.29
C GLN A 289 22.80 12.60 14.31
N LEU A 290 22.94 13.21 15.49
CA LEU A 290 22.70 14.64 15.73
C LEU A 290 23.91 15.36 16.37
N ALA A 291 25.12 14.90 16.07
CA ALA A 291 26.34 15.44 16.67
C ALA A 291 26.55 16.95 16.41
N ASP A 292 25.85 17.57 15.45
CA ASP A 292 26.05 18.97 15.02
C ASP A 292 24.72 19.75 14.86
N ILE A 293 23.95 19.93 15.94
CA ILE A 293 22.86 20.92 15.94
C ILE A 293 23.48 22.31 16.06
N LYS A 294 23.51 23.07 14.95
CA LYS A 294 24.23 24.36 14.87
C LYS A 294 23.42 25.57 15.31
N SER A 295 22.08 25.53 15.21
CA SER A 295 21.25 26.69 15.53
C SER A 295 19.76 26.36 15.65
N VAL A 296 19.08 26.93 16.63
CA VAL A 296 17.62 26.97 16.68
C VAL A 296 17.18 28.30 16.06
N SER A 297 16.41 28.27 14.98
CA SER A 297 15.78 29.47 14.43
C SER A 297 14.30 29.53 14.82
N THR A 298 13.74 30.72 14.94
CA THR A 298 12.31 30.90 15.24
C THR A 298 11.68 31.62 14.06
N GLU A 299 11.02 30.88 13.18
CA GLU A 299 10.18 31.47 12.14
C GLU A 299 8.73 31.56 12.64
N VAL A 300 8.31 32.78 13.00
CA VAL A 300 6.91 33.06 13.28
C VAL A 300 6.21 33.26 11.95
N ASP A 301 5.66 32.18 11.40
CA ASP A 301 4.92 32.24 10.14
C ASP A 301 3.56 32.94 10.38
N ALA A 302 3.38 34.12 9.79
CA ALA A 302 2.15 34.90 9.90
C ALA A 302 1.05 34.31 8.99
N MET A 303 0.57 33.11 9.32
CA MET A 303 -0.56 32.49 8.64
C MET A 303 -1.89 32.83 9.34
N ASP A 304 -2.92 33.02 8.53
CA ASP A 304 -4.15 33.76 8.81
C ASP A 304 -4.90 33.40 10.11
N ILE A 305 -5.49 34.43 10.71
CA ILE A 305 -5.89 34.53 12.11
C ILE A 305 -7.24 33.82 12.32
N THR A 306 -7.22 32.56 12.74
CA THR A 306 -8.35 32.03 13.53
C THR A 306 -7.95 30.95 14.53
N TYR A 307 -6.78 30.31 14.35
CA TYR A 307 -6.16 29.43 15.34
C TYR A 307 -4.66 29.38 15.01
N ASN A 308 -3.85 30.31 15.54
CA ASN A 308 -2.43 30.40 15.19
C ASN A 308 -1.52 29.90 16.32
N PRO A 309 -1.23 28.58 16.42
CA PRO A 309 -0.14 28.12 17.24
C PRO A 309 1.18 28.62 16.65
N ARG A 310 1.98 29.35 17.43
CA ARG A 310 3.35 29.72 17.03
C ARG A 310 4.11 28.45 16.62
N ARG A 311 4.66 28.46 15.41
CA ARG A 311 5.48 27.38 14.86
C ARG A 311 6.95 27.70 15.17
N TYR A 312 7.68 26.69 15.64
CA TYR A 312 9.10 26.81 15.95
C TYR A 312 9.87 25.87 15.01
N VAL A 313 10.94 26.34 14.38
CA VAL A 313 11.73 25.58 13.40
C VAL A 313 13.13 25.34 13.95
N VAL A 314 13.36 24.16 14.50
CA VAL A 314 14.73 23.79 14.92
C VAL A 314 15.51 23.32 13.69
N GLU A 315 16.64 23.96 13.41
CA GLU A 315 17.56 23.55 12.34
C GLU A 315 18.66 22.64 12.90
N THR A 316 18.78 21.44 12.34
CA THR A 316 19.93 20.56 12.61
C THR A 316 20.62 20.17 11.32
N ALA A 317 21.96 20.15 11.33
CA ALA A 317 22.74 19.51 10.28
C ALA A 317 22.63 17.99 10.43
N LEU A 318 22.52 17.25 9.32
CA LEU A 318 22.57 15.80 9.33
C LEU A 318 24.03 15.34 9.37
N ALA A 319 24.41 14.56 10.38
CA ALA A 319 25.75 13.98 10.44
C ALA A 319 25.94 12.97 9.29
N GLY A 320 26.88 13.23 8.37
CA GLY A 320 27.38 12.23 7.43
C GLY A 320 26.74 12.18 6.03
N LYS A 321 26.51 13.33 5.39
CA LYS A 321 26.47 13.43 3.92
C LYS A 321 27.52 14.39 3.41
#